data_AF-A0A350G688-F1
#
_entry.id   AF-A0A350G688-F1
#
_cell.length_a   1.000
_cell.length_b   1.000
_cell.length_c   1.000
_cell.angle_alpha   90.00
_cell.angle_beta   90.00
_cell.angle_gamma   90.00
#
_symmetry.space_group_name_H-M   'P 1'
#
loop_
_entity.id
_entity.type
_entity.pdbx_description
1 polymer ?
#
loop_
_entity_poly.entity_id
_entity_poly.type
_entity_poly.pdbx_seq_one_letter_code
_entity_poly.pdbx_strand_id
1 'polypeptide(L)'
;MFKEIVETPWKLYNNLIRWVLHPWVRVLFFVKGISWGRGWRFYGVPILQKHRKSLMSIGTGLQLRSTVRSNPLGANHPVILCTWQPGAEIRIGENFSMTGGCIIAAEKIAIGDNVNVGANTTIMDTDFHPLDA
;
A
#
# COMPACT_ATOMS: atom_id res chain seq x y z
N MET A 1 -1.80 14.93 -22.89
CA MET A 1 -0.96 13.74 -23.16
C MET A 1 0.38 14.12 -23.80
N PHE A 2 0.44 14.68 -25.02
CA PHE A 2 1.73 15.05 -25.66
C PHE A 2 2.59 16.05 -24.84
N LYS A 3 1.99 17.10 -24.27
CA LYS A 3 2.71 18.11 -23.48
C LYS A 3 3.36 17.54 -22.20
N GLU A 4 2.66 16.64 -21.51
CA GLU A 4 3.12 15.99 -20.28
C GLU A 4 4.25 14.98 -20.51
N ILE A 5 4.30 14.39 -21.72
CA ILE A 5 5.37 13.47 -22.15
C ILE A 5 6.68 14.22 -22.36
N VAL A 6 6.62 15.42 -22.96
CA VAL A 6 7.81 16.25 -23.20
C VAL A 6 8.34 16.82 -21.88
N GLU A 7 7.44 17.27 -20.99
CA GLU A 7 7.84 17.92 -19.74
C GLU A 7 8.24 16.91 -18.64
N THR A 8 7.61 15.74 -18.58
CA THR A 8 7.83 14.76 -17.49
C THR A 8 7.82 13.30 -17.98
N PRO A 9 8.77 12.88 -18.85
CA PRO A 9 8.76 11.56 -19.49
C PRO A 9 8.79 10.40 -18.49
N TRP A 10 9.40 10.57 -17.31
CA TRP A 10 9.41 9.53 -16.27
C TRP A 10 8.02 9.23 -15.70
N LYS A 11 7.08 10.19 -15.71
CA LYS A 11 5.69 9.95 -15.29
C LYS A 11 4.98 9.02 -16.28
N LEU A 12 5.28 9.12 -17.57
CA LEU A 12 4.75 8.17 -18.57
C LEU A 12 5.27 6.76 -18.27
N TYR A 13 6.58 6.61 -18.08
CA TYR A 13 7.21 5.33 -17.74
C TYR A 13 6.60 4.70 -16.49
N ASN A 14 6.42 5.50 -15.43
CA ASN A 14 5.78 5.04 -14.19
C ASN A 14 4.33 4.59 -14.41
N ASN A 15 3.57 5.29 -15.25
CA ASN A 15 2.20 4.90 -15.56
C ASN A 15 2.14 3.62 -16.41
N LEU A 16 3.04 3.44 -17.39
CA LEU A 16 3.12 2.21 -18.18
C LEU A 16 3.42 0.99 -17.31
N ILE A 17 4.44 1.08 -16.44
CA ILE A 17 4.75 -0.01 -15.49
C ILE A 17 3.56 -0.30 -14.59
N ARG A 18 2.89 0.73 -14.07
CA ARG A 18 1.68 0.55 -13.26
C ARG A 18 0.66 -0.30 -14.00
N TRP A 19 0.36 0.01 -15.26
CA TRP A 19 -0.64 -0.73 -16.04
C TRP A 19 -0.24 -2.19 -16.24
N VAL A 20 1.05 -2.46 -16.50
CA VAL A 20 1.57 -3.83 -16.64
C VAL A 20 1.47 -4.62 -15.34
N LEU A 21 1.79 -4.00 -14.20
CA LEU A 21 1.75 -4.66 -12.89
C LEU A 21 0.34 -4.76 -12.30
N HIS A 22 -0.61 -3.96 -12.78
CA HIS A 22 -1.94 -3.85 -12.20
C HIS A 22 -2.70 -5.19 -12.12
N PRO A 23 -2.72 -6.04 -13.16
CA PRO A 23 -3.35 -7.36 -13.07
C PRO A 23 -2.68 -8.26 -12.01
N TRP A 24 -1.35 -8.22 -11.92
CA TRP A 24 -0.60 -8.99 -10.94
C TRP A 24 -0.91 -8.56 -9.51
N VAL A 25 -0.92 -7.25 -9.25
CA VAL A 25 -1.31 -6.71 -7.94
C VAL A 25 -2.76 -7.09 -7.61
N ARG A 26 -3.66 -7.06 -8.59
CA ARG A 26 -5.05 -7.50 -8.40
C ARG A 26 -5.15 -8.96 -7.97
N VAL A 27 -4.40 -9.86 -8.60
CA VAL A 27 -4.33 -11.27 -8.20
C VAL A 27 -3.76 -11.40 -6.79
N LEU A 28 -2.70 -10.67 -6.46
CA LEU A 28 -2.08 -10.70 -5.13
C LEU A 28 -3.09 -10.31 -4.02
N PHE A 29 -3.86 -9.23 -4.20
CA PHE A 29 -4.90 -8.83 -3.25
C PHE A 29 -6.03 -9.85 -3.16
N PHE A 30 -6.46 -10.39 -4.30
CA PHE A 30 -7.50 -11.43 -4.35
C PHE A 30 -7.09 -12.69 -3.58
N VAL A 31 -5.86 -13.19 -3.78
CA VAL A 31 -5.32 -14.37 -3.06
C VAL A 31 -5.21 -14.13 -1.55
N LYS A 32 -5.05 -12.88 -1.12
CA LYS A 32 -5.06 -12.49 0.30
C LYS A 32 -6.47 -12.24 0.85
N GLY A 33 -7.52 -12.42 0.04
CA GLY A 33 -8.91 -12.18 0.45
C GLY A 33 -9.20 -10.71 0.71
N ILE A 34 -8.51 -9.79 0.03
CA ILE A 34 -8.73 -8.35 0.16
C ILE A 34 -9.54 -7.88 -1.05
N SER A 35 -10.71 -7.30 -0.79
CA SER A 35 -11.60 -6.77 -1.83
C SER A 35 -10.91 -5.68 -2.64
N TRP A 36 -11.04 -5.73 -3.96
CA TRP A 36 -10.47 -4.73 -4.85
C TRP A 36 -11.32 -3.47 -4.87
N GLY A 37 -10.72 -2.31 -4.59
CA GLY A 37 -11.41 -1.02 -4.62
C GLY A 37 -11.31 -0.27 -5.96
N ARG A 38 -12.29 0.58 -6.22
CA ARG A 38 -12.31 1.46 -7.40
C ARG A 38 -11.19 2.50 -7.32
N GLY A 39 -10.56 2.79 -8.46
CA GLY A 39 -9.59 3.88 -8.57
C GLY A 39 -8.23 3.61 -7.92
N TRP A 40 -7.97 2.38 -7.49
CA TRP A 40 -6.69 2.00 -6.91
C TRP A 40 -5.54 2.15 -7.91
N ARG A 41 -4.38 2.60 -7.43
CA ARG A 41 -3.17 2.86 -8.25
C ARG A 41 -1.94 2.35 -7.54
N PHE A 42 -1.19 1.47 -8.21
CA PHE A 42 0.01 0.85 -7.65
C PHE A 42 1.23 1.13 -8.52
N TYR A 43 2.21 1.84 -7.98
CA TYR A 43 3.48 2.05 -8.65
C TYR A 43 4.51 1.09 -8.05
N GLY A 44 4.59 -0.12 -8.61
CA GLY A 44 5.27 -1.26 -8.00
C GLY A 44 4.32 -2.20 -7.28
N VAL A 45 4.86 -3.29 -6.75
CA VAL A 45 4.10 -4.33 -6.04
C VAL A 45 4.30 -4.13 -4.53
N PRO A 46 3.22 -3.90 -3.75
CA PRO A 46 3.33 -3.85 -2.30
C PRO A 46 3.57 -5.25 -1.72
N ILE A 47 4.11 -5.30 -0.51
CA ILE A 47 4.26 -6.54 0.26
C ILE A 47 3.04 -6.69 1.15
N LEU A 48 2.28 -7.79 0.96
CA LEU A 48 1.09 -8.10 1.74
C LEU A 48 1.34 -9.27 2.70
N GLN A 49 1.51 -8.95 3.98
CA GLN A 49 1.70 -9.89 5.07
C GLN A 49 0.41 -10.00 5.90
N LYS A 50 -0.62 -10.59 5.28
CA LYS A 50 -1.93 -10.72 5.92
C LYS A 50 -2.08 -12.09 6.60
N HIS A 51 -2.28 -12.09 7.93
CA HIS A 51 -2.70 -13.28 8.67
C HIS A 51 -4.07 -13.80 8.17
N ARG A 52 -4.28 -15.13 8.15
CA ARG A 52 -5.49 -15.72 7.56
C ARG A 52 -6.77 -15.35 8.31
N LYS A 53 -6.67 -15.23 9.65
CA LYS A 53 -7.78 -14.88 10.56
C LYS A 53 -7.83 -13.39 10.91
N SER A 54 -7.26 -12.51 10.10
CA SER A 54 -7.29 -11.05 10.28
C SER A 54 -8.23 -10.37 9.29
N LEU A 55 -8.48 -9.08 9.49
CA LEU A 55 -9.23 -8.23 8.57
C LEU A 55 -8.32 -7.18 7.94
N MET A 56 -8.45 -6.97 6.63
CA MET A 56 -7.86 -5.83 5.94
C MET A 56 -8.91 -5.25 4.99
N SER A 57 -9.41 -4.06 5.31
CA SER A 57 -10.43 -3.34 4.55
C SER A 57 -9.88 -2.00 4.10
N ILE A 58 -10.03 -1.70 2.81
CA ILE A 58 -9.46 -0.49 2.21
C ILE A 58 -10.52 0.16 1.29
N GLY A 59 -10.74 1.46 1.48
CA GLY A 59 -11.68 2.26 0.70
C GLY A 59 -11.24 2.49 -0.75
N THR A 60 -12.03 3.28 -1.48
CA THR A 60 -11.72 3.62 -2.88
C THR A 60 -10.53 4.59 -2.97
N GLY A 61 -9.92 4.72 -4.16
CA GLY A 61 -8.89 5.75 -4.38
C GLY A 61 -7.50 5.47 -3.76
N LEU A 62 -7.23 4.24 -3.30
CA LEU A 62 -5.93 3.84 -2.77
C LEU A 62 -4.77 4.14 -3.75
N GLN A 63 -3.69 4.75 -3.27
CA GLN A 63 -2.46 4.92 -4.03
C GLN A 63 -1.22 4.47 -3.26
N LEU A 64 -0.57 3.40 -3.72
CA LEU A 64 0.68 2.91 -3.13
C LEU A 64 1.84 3.06 -4.11
N ARG A 65 2.97 3.58 -3.61
CA ARG A 65 4.21 3.74 -4.35
C ARG A 65 5.31 2.90 -3.72
N SER A 66 5.66 1.80 -4.36
CA SER A 66 6.53 0.73 -3.85
C SER A 66 7.87 0.63 -4.58
N THR A 67 8.22 1.61 -5.42
CA THR A 67 9.51 1.65 -6.11
C THR A 67 10.17 3.01 -5.97
N VAL A 68 11.49 3.03 -5.86
CA VAL A 68 12.31 4.24 -5.72
C VAL A 68 12.05 5.27 -6.82
N ARG A 69 11.76 4.81 -8.06
CA ARG A 69 11.54 5.68 -9.23
C ARG A 69 10.15 6.30 -9.30
N SER A 70 9.22 5.84 -8.46
CA SER A 70 7.81 6.24 -8.55
C SER A 70 7.49 7.56 -7.85
N ASN A 71 8.37 8.05 -6.95
CA ASN A 71 8.18 9.30 -6.21
C ASN A 71 9.55 9.95 -5.95
N PRO A 72 9.73 11.26 -6.18
CA PRO A 72 10.97 11.96 -5.81
C PRO A 72 11.33 11.86 -4.32
N LEU A 73 10.37 11.58 -3.44
CA LEU A 73 10.63 11.32 -2.02
C LEU A 73 11.50 10.07 -1.78
N GLY A 74 11.62 9.18 -2.78
CA GLY A 74 12.46 7.99 -2.72
C GLY A 74 11.91 6.93 -1.77
N ALA A 75 11.15 5.97 -2.31
CA ALA A 75 10.81 4.75 -1.56
C ALA A 75 12.09 3.93 -1.32
N ASN A 76 12.48 3.73 -0.07
CA ASN A 76 13.63 2.91 0.30
C ASN A 76 13.29 1.40 0.30
N HIS A 77 12.01 1.05 0.40
CA HIS A 77 11.48 -0.30 0.22
C HIS A 77 10.04 -0.25 -0.36
N PRO A 78 9.46 -1.38 -0.79
CA PRO A 78 8.04 -1.47 -1.15
C PRO A 78 7.12 -1.12 0.02
N VAL A 79 5.91 -0.63 -0.26
CA VAL A 79 4.91 -0.46 0.81
C VAL A 79 4.58 -1.82 1.42
N ILE A 80 4.59 -1.91 2.75
CA ILE A 80 4.27 -3.13 3.49
C ILE A 80 2.96 -2.94 4.24
N LEU A 81 1.99 -3.83 3.99
CA LEU A 81 0.75 -3.91 4.75
C LEU A 81 0.72 -5.25 5.49
N CYS A 82 0.67 -5.20 6.82
CA CYS A 82 0.80 -6.37 7.67
C CYS A 82 -0.29 -6.40 8.75
N THR A 83 -0.98 -7.53 8.84
CA THR A 83 -1.81 -7.87 10.00
C THR A 83 -1.14 -9.06 10.67
N TRP A 84 -0.53 -8.85 11.82
CA TRP A 84 0.47 -9.74 12.41
C TRP A 84 -0.12 -11.03 12.98
N GLN A 85 -1.27 -10.94 13.66
CA GLN A 85 -1.83 -12.03 14.45
C GLN A 85 -3.33 -12.28 14.15
N PRO A 86 -3.94 -13.38 14.65
CA PRO A 86 -5.38 -13.59 14.55
C PRO A 86 -6.16 -12.42 15.14
N GLY A 87 -7.26 -12.02 14.51
CA GLY A 87 -8.09 -10.91 14.98
C GLY A 87 -7.55 -9.51 14.66
N ALA A 88 -6.29 -9.38 14.23
CA ALA A 88 -5.73 -8.08 13.84
C ALA A 88 -6.55 -7.40 12.72
N GLU A 89 -6.67 -6.08 12.78
CA GLU A 89 -7.43 -5.30 11.80
C GLU A 89 -6.63 -4.13 11.21
N ILE A 90 -6.61 -4.04 9.88
CA ILE A 90 -6.28 -2.79 9.18
C ILE A 90 -7.55 -2.27 8.50
N ARG A 91 -7.96 -1.05 8.84
CA ARG A 91 -9.05 -0.33 8.18
C ARG A 91 -8.52 0.98 7.63
N ILE A 92 -8.54 1.14 6.31
CA ILE A 92 -8.10 2.34 5.62
C ILE A 92 -9.30 2.93 4.87
N GLY A 93 -9.57 4.21 5.07
CA GLY A 93 -10.62 4.96 4.40
C GLY A 93 -10.36 5.21 2.92
N GLU A 94 -11.14 6.11 2.33
CA GLU A 94 -11.02 6.52 0.94
C GLU A 94 -9.82 7.44 0.70
N ASN A 95 -9.33 7.46 -0.54
CA ASN A 95 -8.29 8.40 -1.01
C ASN A 95 -6.99 8.37 -0.17
N PHE A 96 -6.64 7.20 0.35
CA PHE A 96 -5.39 6.99 1.06
C PHE A 96 -4.19 6.93 0.10
N SER A 97 -3.06 7.55 0.48
CA SER A 97 -1.80 7.38 -0.23
C SER A 97 -0.58 7.21 0.66
N MET A 98 0.40 6.42 0.18
CA MET A 98 1.68 6.20 0.85
C MET A 98 2.80 5.91 -0.16
N THR A 99 4.03 6.31 0.18
CA THR A 99 5.26 5.94 -0.53
C THR A 99 6.19 5.17 0.39
N GLY A 100 6.60 3.97 0.00
CA GLY A 100 7.69 3.21 0.62
C GLY A 100 7.65 2.99 2.14
N GLY A 101 6.48 3.01 2.79
CA GLY A 101 6.35 2.84 4.25
C GLY A 101 5.67 1.54 4.68
N CYS A 102 5.41 1.42 5.98
CA CYS A 102 4.85 0.23 6.61
C CYS A 102 3.60 0.55 7.44
N ILE A 103 2.58 -0.30 7.35
CA ILE A 103 1.43 -0.32 8.26
C ILE A 103 1.33 -1.73 8.84
N ILE A 104 1.51 -1.86 10.15
CA ILE A 104 1.62 -3.15 10.83
C ILE A 104 0.70 -3.19 12.05
N ALA A 105 -0.40 -3.93 11.94
CA ALA A 105 -1.37 -4.10 13.03
C ALA A 105 -1.24 -5.49 13.68
N ALA A 106 -1.00 -5.53 14.99
CA ALA A 106 -1.22 -6.70 15.83
C ALA A 106 -2.64 -6.69 16.42
N GLU A 107 -3.20 -5.53 16.76
CA GLU A 107 -4.58 -5.42 17.21
C GLU A 107 -5.42 -4.68 16.18
N LYS A 108 -5.17 -3.39 16.00
CA LYS A 108 -6.01 -2.55 15.15
C LYS A 108 -5.31 -1.25 14.76
N ILE A 109 -5.24 -1.02 13.45
CA ILE A 109 -4.94 0.29 12.87
C ILE A 109 -6.14 0.76 12.04
N ALA A 110 -6.64 1.95 12.35
CA ALA A 110 -7.70 2.62 11.60
C ALA A 110 -7.19 3.97 11.08
N ILE A 111 -7.23 4.15 9.76
CA ILE A 111 -6.87 5.39 9.07
C ILE A 111 -8.10 5.91 8.35
N GLY A 112 -8.44 7.17 8.58
CA GLY A 112 -9.62 7.82 7.99
C GLY A 112 -9.48 8.12 6.50
N ASP A 113 -10.45 8.87 5.98
CA ASP A 113 -10.49 9.29 4.58
C ASP A 113 -9.51 10.43 4.29
N ASN A 114 -9.05 10.53 3.05
CA ASN A 114 -8.21 11.60 2.52
C ASN A 114 -6.88 11.78 3.25
N VAL A 115 -6.29 10.66 3.71
CA VAL A 115 -5.00 10.66 4.40
C VAL A 115 -3.86 10.38 3.44
N ASN A 116 -2.83 11.24 3.47
CA ASN A 116 -1.55 10.98 2.83
C ASN A 116 -0.47 10.78 3.89
N VAL A 117 0.18 9.62 3.87
CA VAL A 117 1.27 9.29 4.79
C VAL A 117 2.61 9.60 4.12
N GLY A 118 3.49 10.26 4.87
CA GLY A 118 4.84 10.60 4.45
C GLY A 118 5.62 9.39 3.94
N ALA A 119 6.61 9.64 3.08
CA ALA A 119 7.41 8.56 2.52
C ALA A 119 8.17 7.82 3.64
N ASN A 120 8.23 6.50 3.53
CA ASN A 120 9.00 5.62 4.42
C ASN A 120 8.59 5.70 5.90
N THR A 121 7.38 6.17 6.19
CA THR A 121 6.81 6.19 7.54
C THR A 121 6.39 4.79 7.97
N THR A 122 6.63 4.47 9.24
CA THR A 122 6.13 3.25 9.90
C THR A 122 4.99 3.61 10.84
N ILE A 123 3.84 2.97 10.65
CA ILE A 123 2.69 3.02 11.55
C ILE A 123 2.49 1.62 12.11
N MET A 124 2.66 1.44 13.42
CA MET A 124 2.51 0.14 14.08
C MET A 124 1.92 0.28 15.47
N ASP A 125 1.21 -0.75 15.92
CA ASP A 125 0.64 -0.88 17.27
C ASP A 125 1.30 -2.01 18.08
N THR A 126 2.47 -2.48 17.64
CA THR A 126 3.23 -3.57 18.25
C THR A 126 4.72 -3.26 18.26
N ASP A 127 5.44 -3.78 19.25
CA ASP A 127 6.90 -3.73 19.35
C ASP A 127 7.60 -5.00 18.84
N PHE A 128 6.84 -6.01 18.42
CA PHE A 128 7.32 -7.34 18.01
C PHE A 128 8.04 -8.14 19.10
N HIS A 129 7.88 -7.79 20.38
CA HIS A 129 8.55 -8.43 21.50
C HIS A 129 7.53 -9.07 22.45
N PRO A 130 6.92 -10.21 22.05
CA PRO A 130 6.01 -10.91 22.93
C PRO A 130 6.76 -11.33 24.21
N LEU A 131 6.19 -11.01 25.36
CA LEU A 131 6.75 -11.40 26.66
C LEU A 131 6.66 -12.92 26.87
N ASP A 132 5.66 -13.55 26.26
CA ASP A 132 5.40 -14.98 26.30
C ASP A 132 5.33 -15.50 24.85
N ALA A 133 6.42 -16.09 24.35
CA ALA A 133 6.51 -16.70 23.01
C ALA A 133 6.45 -18.23 23.07
#